data_AF-A0A809YPC7-F1
#
_entry.id   AF-A0A809YPC7-F1
#
_cell.length_a   1.000
_cell.length_b   1.000
_cell.length_c   1.000
_cell.angle_alpha   90.00
_cell.angle_beta   90.00
_cell.angle_gamma   90.00
#
_symmetry.space_group_name_H-M   'P 1'
#
loop_
_entity.id
_entity.type
_entity.pdbx_description
1 polymer ?
#
loop_
_entity_poly.entity_id
_entity_poly.type
_entity_poly.pdbx_seq_one_letter_code
_entity_poly.pdbx_strand_id
1 'polypeptide(L)'
;MTYSLTWLPGVLRDAGLEVLEHPGWQTRGHGDMGTVQGVLCHHTCGPLHGDLPDINVLVEGRPDLGGPLCNLGLGRSGKVYMIAAGKGWHAGAGSWQGVTDGNSHFIGIEAENTGETTGPRAEAWPDVQMQAYMRVCAAIVEHVGIGVAMVAGHKEYARPLGRKNDPSFDMVMFRAGVARLLDKRPLPALGRSARAGVVNIDGLNVRSNASAGSTIVGVLFKGDHVEIAAEIMNGDSKWLRIAGGYVAARFVDVAAS
;
A
#
# COMPACT_ATOMS: atom_id res chain seq x y z
N MET A 1 -22.19 -19.67 14.38
CA MET A 1 -20.79 -20.14 14.49
C MET A 1 -19.87 -19.00 14.08
N THR A 2 -18.75 -18.81 14.77
CA THR A 2 -17.73 -17.80 14.42
C THR A 2 -16.71 -18.39 13.44
N TYR A 3 -16.20 -17.58 12.52
CA TYR A 3 -15.15 -17.99 11.58
C TYR A 3 -13.75 -17.83 12.15
N SER A 4 -12.75 -18.37 11.45
CA SER A 4 -11.37 -18.56 11.93
C SER A 4 -10.54 -17.29 12.09
N LEU A 5 -10.84 -16.19 11.39
CA LEU A 5 -10.01 -14.96 11.47
C LEU A 5 -10.35 -14.05 12.67
N THR A 6 -10.88 -14.61 13.76
CA THR A 6 -11.19 -13.84 14.99
C THR A 6 -9.96 -13.31 15.73
N TRP A 7 -8.78 -13.85 15.43
CA TRP A 7 -7.50 -13.36 15.95
C TRP A 7 -7.03 -12.04 15.31
N LEU A 8 -7.51 -11.72 14.10
CA LEU A 8 -6.95 -10.65 13.26
C LEU A 8 -7.03 -9.26 13.91
N PRO A 9 -8.16 -8.82 14.52
CA PRO A 9 -8.20 -7.52 15.17
C PRO A 9 -7.17 -7.35 16.30
N GLY A 10 -6.87 -8.41 17.06
CA GLY A 10 -5.86 -8.38 18.11
C GLY A 10 -4.47 -8.13 17.53
N VAL A 11 -4.08 -8.92 16.53
CA VAL A 11 -2.79 -8.79 15.82
C VAL A 11 -2.58 -7.38 15.26
N LEU A 12 -3.62 -6.80 14.67
CA LEU A 12 -3.53 -5.46 14.09
C LEU A 12 -3.41 -4.37 15.17
N ARG A 13 -4.11 -4.50 16.29
CA ARG A 13 -3.98 -3.58 17.43
C ARG A 13 -2.59 -3.64 18.06
N ASP A 14 -2.02 -4.84 18.19
CA ASP A 14 -0.66 -5.03 18.70
C ASP A 14 0.39 -4.38 17.78
N ALA A 15 0.09 -4.26 16.48
CA ALA A 15 0.89 -3.49 15.52
C ALA A 15 0.64 -1.97 15.56
N GLY A 16 -0.14 -1.48 16.52
CA GLY A 16 -0.43 -0.06 16.76
C GLY A 16 -1.43 0.54 15.77
N LEU A 17 -2.32 -0.27 15.19
CA LEU A 17 -3.38 0.20 14.28
C LEU A 17 -4.68 0.49 15.03
N GLU A 18 -5.39 1.53 14.60
CA GLU A 18 -6.79 1.77 15.02
C GLU A 18 -7.70 0.80 14.25
N VAL A 19 -8.24 -0.20 14.96
CA VAL A 19 -9.09 -1.25 14.37
C VAL A 19 -10.53 -1.09 14.84
N LEU A 20 -11.42 -0.81 13.88
CA LEU A 20 -12.86 -0.68 14.05
C LEU A 20 -13.56 -1.97 13.62
N GLU A 21 -14.32 -2.57 14.53
CA GLU A 21 -15.02 -3.82 14.27
C GLU A 21 -16.42 -3.54 13.71
N HIS A 22 -16.67 -3.94 12.45
CA HIS A 22 -17.99 -3.76 11.84
C HIS A 22 -18.99 -4.76 12.44
N PRO A 23 -20.21 -4.37 12.85
CA PRO A 23 -21.18 -5.28 13.46
C PRO A 23 -21.32 -6.60 12.69
N GLY A 24 -21.31 -7.73 13.39
CA GLY A 24 -21.46 -9.08 12.81
C GLY A 24 -20.24 -9.66 12.08
N TRP A 25 -19.07 -9.00 12.14
CA TRP A 25 -17.87 -9.44 11.42
C TRP A 25 -17.43 -10.87 11.76
N GLN A 26 -17.61 -11.31 13.01
CA GLN A 26 -17.16 -12.63 13.49
C GLN A 26 -17.86 -13.79 12.78
N THR A 27 -19.07 -13.56 12.26
CA THR A 27 -19.90 -14.56 11.61
C THR A 27 -20.15 -14.25 10.14
N ARG A 28 -19.47 -13.24 9.58
CA ARG A 28 -19.61 -12.83 8.18
C ARG A 28 -18.54 -13.50 7.32
N GLY A 29 -18.98 -14.08 6.20
CA GLY A 29 -18.12 -14.81 5.26
C GLY A 29 -18.90 -15.86 4.47
N HIS A 30 -18.34 -16.28 3.33
CA HIS A 30 -18.87 -17.30 2.43
C HIS A 30 -18.40 -18.71 2.79
N GLY A 31 -18.32 -18.99 4.08
CA GLY A 31 -17.62 -20.13 4.68
C GLY A 31 -16.34 -19.71 5.40
N ASP A 32 -15.73 -20.69 6.07
CA ASP A 32 -14.51 -20.44 6.83
C ASP A 32 -13.32 -20.16 5.90
N MET A 33 -12.34 -19.42 6.42
CA MET A 33 -11.08 -19.20 5.73
C MET A 33 -10.28 -20.51 5.70
N GLY A 34 -9.63 -20.79 4.57
CA GLY A 34 -8.66 -21.89 4.51
C GLY A 34 -7.37 -21.51 5.25
N THR A 35 -6.32 -22.32 5.08
CA THR A 35 -4.99 -21.93 5.54
C THR A 35 -4.59 -20.61 4.88
N VAL A 36 -4.35 -19.57 5.69
CA VAL A 36 -3.89 -18.28 5.18
C VAL A 36 -2.49 -18.45 4.62
N GLN A 37 -2.30 -18.10 3.36
CA GLN A 37 -1.04 -18.18 2.63
C GLN A 37 -0.55 -16.81 2.18
N GLY A 38 -1.39 -15.77 2.19
CA GLY A 38 -1.00 -14.43 1.75
C GLY A 38 -1.96 -13.32 2.11
N VAL A 39 -1.63 -12.12 1.63
CA VAL A 39 -2.46 -10.92 1.69
C VAL A 39 -2.67 -10.41 0.26
N LEU A 40 -3.92 -10.12 -0.10
CA LEU A 40 -4.25 -9.58 -1.42
C LEU A 40 -4.72 -8.13 -1.27
N CYS A 41 -3.93 -7.22 -1.82
CA CYS A 41 -4.14 -5.79 -1.78
C CYS A 41 -5.03 -5.31 -2.93
N HIS A 42 -6.05 -4.52 -2.61
CA HIS A 42 -6.99 -3.90 -3.55
C HIS A 42 -7.09 -2.39 -3.31
N HIS A 43 -7.78 -1.71 -4.23
CA HIS A 43 -8.43 -0.42 -3.96
C HIS A 43 -9.92 -0.47 -4.29
N THR A 44 -10.72 0.36 -3.63
CA THR A 44 -12.19 0.30 -3.73
C THR A 44 -12.77 0.85 -5.04
N CYS A 45 -12.05 1.69 -5.77
CA CYS A 45 -12.58 2.54 -6.85
C CYS A 45 -13.69 3.51 -6.36
N GLY A 46 -13.71 3.81 -5.06
CA GLY A 46 -14.76 4.58 -4.39
C GLY A 46 -14.77 6.09 -4.69
N PRO A 47 -15.70 6.85 -4.07
CA PRO A 47 -15.79 8.30 -4.14
C PRO A 47 -14.48 9.01 -3.82
N LEU A 48 -14.32 10.25 -4.28
CA LEU A 48 -13.12 11.07 -4.05
C LEU A 48 -12.98 11.58 -2.60
N HIS A 49 -14.06 11.53 -1.82
CA HIS A 49 -14.15 12.16 -0.51
C HIS A 49 -14.76 11.22 0.52
N GLY A 50 -14.38 11.41 1.78
CA GLY A 50 -14.81 10.58 2.89
C GLY A 50 -13.78 9.54 3.27
N ASP A 51 -14.04 8.85 4.38
CA ASP A 51 -13.17 7.82 4.93
C ASP A 51 -13.88 6.47 4.87
N LEU A 52 -13.60 5.71 3.80
CA LEU A 52 -14.30 4.47 3.43
C LEU A 52 -15.85 4.62 3.36
N PRO A 53 -16.39 5.60 2.61
CA PRO A 53 -17.83 5.84 2.51
C PRO A 53 -18.61 4.63 1.96
N ASP A 54 -17.96 3.79 1.15
CA ASP A 54 -18.57 2.63 0.51
C ASP A 54 -18.45 1.33 1.33
N ILE A 55 -18.23 1.43 2.65
CA ILE A 55 -18.09 0.26 3.52
C ILE A 55 -19.28 -0.72 3.39
N ASN A 56 -20.49 -0.23 3.15
CA ASN A 56 -21.66 -1.07 2.95
C ASN A 56 -21.55 -1.96 1.70
N VAL A 57 -20.89 -1.49 0.63
CA VAL A 57 -20.61 -2.32 -0.56
C VAL A 57 -19.65 -3.44 -0.21
N LEU A 58 -18.66 -3.18 0.65
CA LEU A 58 -17.72 -4.21 1.09
C LEU A 58 -18.38 -5.25 1.99
N VAL A 59 -19.33 -4.82 2.82
CA VAL A 59 -20.05 -5.68 3.78
C VAL A 59 -21.14 -6.51 3.11
N GLU A 60 -22.01 -5.86 2.33
CA GLU A 60 -23.24 -6.45 1.76
C GLU A 60 -23.05 -6.91 0.31
N GLY A 61 -22.01 -6.41 -0.35
CA GLY A 61 -21.73 -6.70 -1.75
C GLY A 61 -22.43 -5.74 -2.71
N ARG A 62 -22.53 -6.20 -3.94
CA ARG A 62 -23.15 -5.53 -5.08
C ARG A 62 -24.15 -6.46 -5.75
N PRO A 63 -25.07 -5.96 -6.60
CA PRO A 63 -26.12 -6.79 -7.19
C PRO A 63 -25.62 -8.04 -7.94
N ASP A 64 -24.42 -7.99 -8.52
CA ASP A 64 -23.78 -9.10 -9.23
C ASP A 64 -22.91 -10.00 -8.32
N LEU A 65 -22.61 -9.58 -7.09
CA LEU A 65 -21.73 -10.31 -6.17
C LEU A 65 -22.03 -9.97 -4.71
N GLY A 66 -22.64 -10.92 -3.98
CA GLY A 66 -22.97 -10.76 -2.56
C GLY A 66 -21.76 -10.59 -1.64
N GLY A 67 -21.92 -9.86 -0.55
CA GLY A 67 -20.88 -9.63 0.44
C GLY A 67 -20.63 -10.82 1.37
N PRO A 68 -19.52 -10.84 2.11
CA PRO A 68 -18.50 -9.79 2.14
C PRO A 68 -17.57 -9.86 0.92
N LEU A 69 -17.16 -8.69 0.45
CA LEU A 69 -16.21 -8.55 -0.66
C LEU A 69 -14.76 -8.53 -0.20
N CYS A 70 -14.47 -8.54 1.11
CA CYS A 70 -13.12 -8.55 1.67
C CYS A 70 -13.15 -8.92 3.15
N ASN A 71 -11.97 -9.08 3.75
CA ASN A 71 -11.82 -9.27 5.20
C ASN A 71 -11.65 -7.93 5.92
N LEU A 72 -10.86 -7.03 5.33
CA LEU A 72 -10.50 -5.74 5.89
C LEU A 72 -10.85 -4.61 4.92
N GLY A 73 -11.42 -3.53 5.45
CA GLY A 73 -11.46 -2.22 4.80
C GLY A 73 -10.36 -1.32 5.36
N LEU A 74 -9.81 -0.42 4.56
CA LEU A 74 -8.81 0.55 5.01
C LEU A 74 -9.17 1.97 4.55
N GLY A 75 -9.50 2.84 5.51
CA GLY A 75 -9.84 4.23 5.24
C GLY A 75 -8.63 5.09 4.85
N ARG A 76 -8.88 6.23 4.20
CA ARG A 76 -7.89 7.29 3.89
C ARG A 76 -7.19 7.81 5.14
N SER A 77 -7.86 7.76 6.30
CA SER A 77 -7.29 8.14 7.59
C SER A 77 -6.28 7.13 8.16
N GLY A 78 -6.17 5.93 7.57
CA GLY A 78 -5.39 4.81 8.10
C GLY A 78 -6.15 3.92 9.08
N LYS A 79 -7.43 4.21 9.35
CA LYS A 79 -8.30 3.33 10.15
C LYS A 79 -8.59 2.03 9.43
N VAL A 80 -8.48 0.93 10.15
CA VAL A 80 -8.73 -0.42 9.63
C VAL A 80 -10.10 -0.89 10.10
N TYR A 81 -10.91 -1.37 9.18
CA TYR A 81 -12.27 -1.87 9.45
C TYR A 81 -12.28 -3.39 9.31
N MET A 82 -12.57 -4.10 10.40
CA MET A 82 -12.77 -5.55 10.36
C MET A 82 -14.17 -5.85 9.81
N ILE A 83 -14.24 -6.44 8.62
CA ILE A 83 -15.49 -6.67 7.89
C ILE A 83 -15.95 -8.12 8.03
N ALA A 84 -15.03 -9.09 7.88
CA ALA A 84 -15.39 -10.51 7.85
C ALA A 84 -14.29 -11.41 8.41
N ALA A 85 -14.67 -12.28 9.35
CA ALA A 85 -13.80 -13.33 9.88
C ALA A 85 -13.72 -14.57 8.98
N GLY A 86 -14.64 -14.72 8.04
CA GLY A 86 -14.65 -15.81 7.06
C GLY A 86 -14.16 -15.37 5.69
N LYS A 87 -14.31 -16.26 4.71
CA LYS A 87 -13.92 -16.01 3.31
C LYS A 87 -14.69 -14.84 2.69
N GLY A 88 -13.96 -13.91 2.08
CA GLY A 88 -14.53 -12.85 1.23
C GLY A 88 -14.45 -13.19 -0.27
N TRP A 89 -15.30 -12.59 -1.08
CA TRP A 89 -15.24 -12.70 -2.55
C TRP A 89 -14.46 -11.53 -3.17
N HIS A 90 -13.13 -11.56 -3.04
CA HIS A 90 -12.25 -10.46 -3.47
C HIS A 90 -11.32 -10.80 -4.65
N ALA A 91 -10.85 -12.04 -4.77
CA ALA A 91 -9.75 -12.39 -5.66
C ALA A 91 -10.19 -12.80 -7.09
N GLY A 92 -11.27 -13.57 -7.18
CA GLY A 92 -11.67 -14.23 -8.44
C GLY A 92 -10.57 -15.13 -9.02
N ALA A 93 -10.59 -15.35 -10.34
CA ALA A 93 -9.66 -16.26 -11.02
C ALA A 93 -8.23 -15.68 -11.11
N GLY A 94 -7.24 -16.37 -10.57
CA GLY A 94 -5.86 -15.89 -10.63
C GLY A 94 -4.83 -16.90 -10.18
N SER A 95 -3.57 -16.45 -10.12
CA SER A 95 -2.48 -17.19 -9.54
C SER A 95 -1.37 -16.26 -9.06
N TRP A 96 -0.90 -16.47 -7.84
CA TRP A 96 0.29 -15.82 -7.31
C TRP A 96 1.10 -16.81 -6.48
N GLN A 97 2.40 -16.94 -6.78
CA GLN A 97 3.30 -17.87 -6.07
C GLN A 97 2.73 -19.30 -5.96
N GLY A 98 2.03 -19.77 -6.99
CA GLY A 98 1.42 -21.10 -7.04
C GLY A 98 0.03 -21.21 -6.39
N VAL A 99 -0.45 -20.18 -5.70
CA VAL A 99 -1.78 -20.17 -5.06
C VAL A 99 -2.83 -19.68 -6.06
N THR A 100 -3.85 -20.51 -6.33
CA THR A 100 -4.88 -20.24 -7.35
C THR A 100 -6.28 -20.02 -6.81
N ASP A 101 -6.54 -20.39 -5.54
CA ASP A 101 -7.80 -20.06 -4.85
C ASP A 101 -7.57 -18.90 -3.89
N GLY A 102 -7.55 -17.69 -4.46
CA GLY A 102 -7.25 -16.48 -3.73
C GLY A 102 -8.24 -16.17 -2.60
N ASN A 103 -9.53 -16.46 -2.81
CA ASN A 103 -10.57 -16.18 -1.82
C ASN A 103 -10.39 -17.02 -0.54
N SER A 104 -9.92 -18.26 -0.68
CA SER A 104 -9.77 -19.16 0.47
C SER A 104 -8.41 -19.04 1.17
N HIS A 105 -7.41 -18.43 0.52
CA HIS A 105 -6.01 -18.44 0.98
C HIS A 105 -5.35 -17.08 1.15
N PHE A 106 -5.96 -15.99 0.68
CA PHE A 106 -5.45 -14.64 0.92
C PHE A 106 -6.43 -13.84 1.78
N ILE A 107 -5.92 -13.11 2.77
CA ILE A 107 -6.72 -12.08 3.45
C ILE A 107 -6.86 -10.90 2.48
N GLY A 108 -8.11 -10.59 2.09
CA GLY A 108 -8.40 -9.49 1.18
C GLY A 108 -8.51 -8.15 1.91
N ILE A 109 -7.78 -7.13 1.43
CA ILE A 109 -7.80 -5.77 1.96
C ILE A 109 -8.29 -4.80 0.87
N GLU A 110 -9.42 -4.17 1.12
CA GLU A 110 -9.99 -3.12 0.26
C GLU A 110 -9.66 -1.75 0.84
N ALA A 111 -8.71 -1.05 0.22
CA ALA A 111 -8.29 0.27 0.68
C ALA A 111 -8.96 1.38 -0.14
N GLU A 112 -9.51 2.36 0.56
CA GLU A 112 -10.26 3.46 -0.02
C GLU A 112 -9.38 4.33 -0.91
N ASN A 113 -9.60 4.30 -2.22
CA ASN A 113 -8.94 5.14 -3.21
C ASN A 113 -9.73 5.07 -4.52
N THR A 114 -9.75 6.15 -5.31
CA THR A 114 -10.44 6.15 -6.62
C THR A 114 -9.83 5.16 -7.62
N GLY A 115 -8.57 4.77 -7.43
CA GLY A 115 -7.81 3.94 -8.36
C GLY A 115 -7.26 4.69 -9.58
N GLU A 116 -7.68 5.94 -9.76
CA GLU A 116 -7.31 6.77 -10.91
C GLU A 116 -5.96 7.44 -10.66
N THR A 117 -5.06 7.35 -11.63
CA THR A 117 -3.73 8.00 -11.57
C THR A 117 -3.66 9.27 -12.41
N THR A 118 -4.69 9.54 -13.22
CA THR A 118 -4.77 10.70 -14.12
C THR A 118 -6.20 11.21 -14.22
N GLY A 119 -6.38 12.48 -14.62
CA GLY A 119 -7.70 13.07 -14.81
C GLY A 119 -8.34 13.59 -13.53
N PRO A 120 -9.62 14.01 -13.59
CA PRO A 120 -10.27 14.78 -12.51
C PRO A 120 -10.54 13.97 -11.23
N ARG A 121 -10.43 12.64 -11.29
CA ARG A 121 -10.55 11.73 -10.14
C ARG A 121 -9.20 11.18 -9.67
N ALA A 122 -8.08 11.63 -10.25
CA ALA A 122 -6.76 11.18 -9.85
C ALA A 122 -6.54 11.40 -8.36
N GLU A 123 -6.13 10.36 -7.65
CA GLU A 123 -5.99 10.41 -6.20
C GLU A 123 -4.66 9.81 -5.76
N ALA A 124 -3.82 10.63 -5.15
CA ALA A 124 -2.61 10.17 -4.47
C ALA A 124 -3.00 9.40 -3.19
N TRP A 125 -2.25 8.34 -2.88
CA TRP A 125 -2.43 7.60 -1.63
C TRP A 125 -1.95 8.44 -0.44
N PRO A 126 -2.79 8.75 0.56
CA PRO A 126 -2.34 9.42 1.78
C PRO A 126 -1.25 8.61 2.49
N ASP A 127 -0.20 9.27 2.96
CA ASP A 127 0.90 8.60 3.68
C ASP A 127 0.40 7.80 4.88
N VAL A 128 -0.58 8.35 5.62
CA VAL A 128 -1.20 7.67 6.77
C VAL A 128 -1.89 6.38 6.38
N GLN A 129 -2.59 6.37 5.25
CA GLN A 129 -3.20 5.17 4.70
C GLN A 129 -2.12 4.18 4.27
N MET A 130 -1.10 4.63 3.53
CA MET A 130 -0.05 3.75 3.01
C MET A 130 0.76 3.10 4.13
N GLN A 131 1.11 3.85 5.18
CA GLN A 131 1.80 3.30 6.34
C GLN A 131 0.94 2.33 7.14
N ALA A 132 -0.36 2.64 7.32
CA ALA A 132 -1.29 1.71 7.93
C ALA A 132 -1.41 0.42 7.10
N TYR A 133 -1.51 0.52 5.77
CA TYR A 133 -1.59 -0.62 4.87
C TYR A 133 -0.36 -1.53 4.99
N MET A 134 0.85 -0.94 4.97
CA MET A 134 2.08 -1.71 5.14
C MET A 134 2.16 -2.37 6.52
N ARG A 135 1.71 -1.70 7.59
CA ARG A 135 1.63 -2.26 8.94
C ARG A 135 0.64 -3.41 9.05
N VAL A 136 -0.54 -3.29 8.42
CA VAL A 136 -1.52 -4.38 8.33
C VAL A 136 -0.87 -5.60 7.67
N CYS A 137 -0.23 -5.42 6.52
CA CYS A 137 0.42 -6.51 5.81
C CYS A 137 1.57 -7.13 6.62
N ALA A 138 2.42 -6.30 7.24
CA ALA A 138 3.53 -6.77 8.08
C ALA A 138 3.03 -7.60 9.26
N ALA A 139 2.01 -7.12 9.98
CA ALA A 139 1.44 -7.81 11.13
C ALA A 139 0.85 -9.17 10.76
N ILE A 140 0.12 -9.25 9.63
CA ILE A 140 -0.43 -10.52 9.13
C ILE A 140 0.70 -11.48 8.73
N VAL A 141 1.68 -10.99 7.96
CA VAL A 141 2.80 -11.78 7.46
C VAL A 141 3.61 -12.37 8.63
N GLU A 142 3.91 -11.55 9.65
CA GLU A 142 4.61 -11.97 10.85
C GLU A 142 3.79 -12.98 11.67
N HIS A 143 2.51 -12.71 11.91
CA HIS A 143 1.64 -13.58 12.71
C HIS A 143 1.44 -14.96 12.05
N VAL A 144 1.24 -15.00 10.73
CA VAL A 144 0.99 -16.25 9.99
C VAL A 144 2.30 -17.00 9.71
N GLY A 145 3.46 -16.32 9.75
CA GLY A 145 4.76 -16.93 9.47
C GLY A 145 5.02 -17.15 7.98
N ILE A 146 4.53 -16.25 7.13
CA ILE A 146 4.73 -16.28 5.67
C ILE A 146 5.78 -15.24 5.24
N GLY A 147 6.27 -15.35 4.00
CA GLY A 147 7.22 -14.37 3.45
C GLY A 147 6.54 -13.15 2.84
N VAL A 148 7.22 -12.00 2.82
CA VAL A 148 6.71 -10.75 2.20
C VAL A 148 6.36 -10.90 0.70
N ALA A 149 6.92 -11.90 0.03
CA ALA A 149 6.56 -12.26 -1.35
C ALA A 149 5.08 -12.67 -1.50
N MET A 150 4.41 -13.07 -0.40
CA MET A 150 2.98 -13.43 -0.37
C MET A 150 2.05 -12.22 -0.20
N VAL A 151 2.59 -11.00 -0.16
CA VAL A 151 1.82 -9.76 -0.27
C VAL A 151 1.71 -9.39 -1.75
N ALA A 152 0.53 -9.61 -2.31
CA ALA A 152 0.28 -9.44 -3.75
C ALA A 152 -0.72 -8.33 -4.01
N GLY A 153 -0.57 -7.61 -5.12
CA GLY A 153 -1.64 -6.80 -5.66
C GLY A 153 -2.63 -7.67 -6.45
N HIS A 154 -3.90 -7.29 -6.48
CA HIS A 154 -4.89 -7.99 -7.30
C HIS A 154 -4.48 -8.04 -8.79
N LYS A 155 -3.85 -6.99 -9.31
CA LYS A 155 -3.28 -6.91 -10.66
C LYS A 155 -2.17 -7.93 -10.92
N GLU A 156 -1.43 -8.33 -9.89
CA GLU A 156 -0.37 -9.34 -9.97
C GLU A 156 -0.96 -10.76 -9.90
N TYR A 157 -2.03 -10.95 -9.12
CA TYR A 157 -2.73 -12.22 -8.96
C TYR A 157 -3.67 -12.53 -10.13
N ALA A 158 -4.44 -11.55 -10.61
CA ALA A 158 -5.55 -11.74 -11.53
C ALA A 158 -5.10 -12.36 -12.86
N ARG A 159 -5.88 -13.32 -13.34
CA ARG A 159 -5.72 -13.92 -14.66
C ARG A 159 -7.02 -13.78 -15.47
N PRO A 160 -6.95 -13.52 -16.79
CA PRO A 160 -5.74 -13.19 -17.56
C PRO A 160 -5.09 -11.89 -17.07
N LEU A 161 -3.77 -11.75 -17.30
CA LEU A 161 -3.03 -10.55 -16.93
C LEU A 161 -3.67 -9.31 -17.60
N GLY A 162 -3.79 -8.22 -16.84
CA GLY A 162 -4.48 -7.00 -17.29
C GLY A 162 -5.99 -6.98 -17.03
N ARG A 163 -6.61 -8.09 -16.59
CA ARG A 163 -8.03 -8.10 -16.17
C ARG A 163 -8.32 -7.14 -15.00
N LYS A 164 -7.32 -6.94 -14.14
CA LYS A 164 -7.37 -6.09 -12.95
C LYS A 164 -6.15 -5.19 -12.92
N ASN A 165 -6.35 -3.94 -12.50
CA ASN A 165 -5.32 -2.90 -12.41
C ASN A 165 -5.06 -2.46 -10.96
N ASP A 166 -5.84 -2.95 -10.00
CA ASP A 166 -5.73 -2.62 -8.59
C ASP A 166 -4.66 -3.44 -7.85
N PRO A 167 -3.95 -2.88 -6.86
CA PRO A 167 -3.99 -1.48 -6.44
C PRO A 167 -3.16 -0.59 -7.38
N SER A 168 -3.36 0.73 -7.32
CA SER A 168 -2.74 1.70 -8.25
C SER A 168 -1.28 2.04 -7.88
N PHE A 169 -0.75 1.54 -6.76
CA PHE A 169 0.63 1.74 -6.33
C PHE A 169 1.60 0.64 -6.79
N ASP A 170 2.90 0.92 -6.74
CA ASP A 170 3.96 -0.04 -7.06
C ASP A 170 4.10 -1.10 -5.96
N MET A 171 3.79 -2.35 -6.31
CA MET A 171 3.83 -3.48 -5.39
C MET A 171 5.26 -3.89 -4.99
N VAL A 172 6.27 -3.61 -5.82
CA VAL A 172 7.68 -3.86 -5.46
C VAL A 172 8.10 -2.91 -4.34
N MET A 173 7.80 -1.62 -4.49
CA MET A 173 8.08 -0.62 -3.46
C MET A 173 7.24 -0.85 -2.20
N PHE A 174 5.98 -1.24 -2.36
CA PHE A 174 5.11 -1.59 -1.24
C PHE A 174 5.66 -2.76 -0.42
N ARG A 175 6.02 -3.87 -1.07
CA ARG A 175 6.66 -5.02 -0.40
C ARG A 175 7.98 -4.63 0.27
N ALA A 176 8.77 -3.73 -0.32
CA ALA A 176 9.99 -3.24 0.33
C ALA A 176 9.69 -2.45 1.62
N GLY A 177 8.59 -1.68 1.65
CA GLY A 177 8.12 -1.01 2.86
C GLY A 177 7.62 -1.99 3.94
N VAL A 178 6.89 -3.03 3.55
CA VAL A 178 6.49 -4.12 4.45
C VAL A 178 7.72 -4.82 5.04
N ALA A 179 8.71 -5.16 4.20
CA ALA A 179 9.95 -5.79 4.65
C ALA A 179 10.74 -4.92 5.65
N ARG A 180 10.72 -3.58 5.50
CA ARG A 180 11.34 -2.67 6.48
C ARG A 180 10.71 -2.79 7.86
N LEU A 181 9.38 -2.90 7.92
CA LEU A 181 8.67 -3.06 9.19
C LEU A 181 9.01 -4.39 9.87
N LEU A 182 9.07 -5.48 9.11
CA LEU A 182 9.48 -6.80 9.62
C LEU A 182 10.92 -6.77 10.16
N ASP A 183 11.81 -6.00 9.53
CA ASP A 183 13.18 -5.76 10.01
C ASP A 183 13.25 -4.76 11.19
N LYS A 184 12.11 -4.34 11.75
CA LYS A 184 11.98 -3.34 12.82
C LYS A 184 12.63 -1.99 12.46
N ARG A 185 12.72 -1.68 11.17
CA ARG A 185 13.18 -0.38 10.68
C ARG A 185 11.99 0.57 10.59
N PRO A 186 12.14 1.83 11.03
CA PRO A 186 11.04 2.78 10.98
C PRO A 186 10.66 3.09 9.53
N LEU A 187 9.36 3.23 9.29
CA LEU A 187 8.85 3.88 8.08
C LEU A 187 9.20 5.38 8.11
N PRO A 188 9.23 6.07 6.95
CA PRO A 188 9.30 7.53 6.93
C PRO A 188 8.23 8.14 7.84
N ALA A 189 8.52 9.21 8.58
CA ALA A 189 7.58 9.77 9.54
C ALA A 189 6.30 10.31 8.86
N LEU A 190 5.12 10.00 9.43
CA LEU A 190 3.83 10.56 9.03
C LEU A 190 3.84 12.09 9.18
N GLY A 191 3.49 12.82 8.12
CA GLY A 191 3.39 14.27 8.17
C GLY A 191 4.65 15.05 7.80
N ARG A 192 5.69 14.40 7.29
CA ARG A 192 6.59 15.11 6.37
C ARG A 192 6.04 14.93 4.97
N SER A 193 5.35 15.97 4.47
CA SER A 193 5.34 16.18 3.03
C SER A 193 6.78 15.97 2.54
N ALA A 194 6.97 15.12 1.54
CA ALA A 194 8.25 15.07 0.86
C ALA A 194 8.61 16.51 0.55
N ARG A 195 9.73 16.99 1.09
CA ARG A 195 10.11 18.39 0.95
C ARG A 195 10.27 18.58 -0.55
N ALA A 196 9.42 19.37 -1.19
CA ALA A 196 9.48 19.53 -2.62
C ALA A 196 10.59 20.52 -2.97
N GLY A 197 11.25 20.29 -4.10
CA GLY A 197 12.24 21.21 -4.63
C GLY A 197 12.12 21.36 -6.14
N VAL A 198 12.66 22.46 -6.66
CA VAL A 198 12.68 22.76 -8.10
C VAL A 198 14.12 22.78 -8.58
N VAL A 199 14.41 22.07 -9.66
CA VAL A 199 15.76 22.05 -10.25
C VAL A 199 16.11 23.45 -10.79
N ASN A 200 17.27 23.98 -10.39
CA ASN A 200 17.66 25.37 -10.68
C ASN A 200 18.76 25.50 -11.77
N ILE A 201 19.17 24.38 -12.37
CA ILE A 201 20.20 24.30 -13.41
C ILE A 201 19.67 23.58 -14.66
N ASP A 202 20.23 23.90 -15.83
CA ASP A 202 19.75 23.40 -17.13
C ASP A 202 19.86 21.88 -17.30
N GLY A 203 20.75 21.21 -16.55
CA GLY A 203 20.88 19.75 -16.57
C GLY A 203 21.43 19.21 -15.26
N LEU A 204 20.63 18.42 -14.55
CA LEU A 204 20.96 17.81 -13.28
C LEU A 204 20.98 16.29 -13.41
N ASN A 205 22.17 15.70 -13.29
CA ASN A 205 22.33 14.25 -13.30
C ASN A 205 21.67 13.60 -12.07
N VAL A 206 20.77 12.67 -12.33
CA VAL A 206 20.26 11.71 -11.34
C VAL A 206 21.26 10.56 -11.26
N ARG A 207 21.76 10.30 -10.06
CA ARG A 207 22.84 9.35 -9.79
C ARG A 207 22.32 8.13 -9.04
N SER A 208 22.95 6.98 -9.26
CA SER A 208 22.63 5.71 -8.59
C SER A 208 22.91 5.73 -7.08
N ASN A 209 23.89 6.54 -6.64
CA ASN A 209 24.24 6.76 -5.24
C ASN A 209 24.45 8.26 -4.96
N ALA A 210 24.52 8.66 -3.69
CA ALA A 210 24.81 10.02 -3.23
C ALA A 210 26.29 10.41 -3.46
N SER A 211 26.75 10.35 -4.71
CA SER A 211 28.13 10.62 -5.11
C SER A 211 28.20 11.05 -6.58
N ALA A 212 29.03 12.06 -6.85
CA ALA A 212 29.29 12.55 -8.20
C ALA A 212 30.07 11.53 -9.07
N GLY A 213 30.72 10.56 -8.43
CA GLY A 213 31.43 9.47 -9.12
C GLY A 213 30.54 8.26 -9.43
N SER A 214 29.30 8.21 -8.95
CA SER A 214 28.41 7.07 -9.19
C SER A 214 27.72 7.14 -10.56
N THR A 215 27.20 6.01 -11.05
CA THR A 215 26.55 5.90 -12.36
C THR A 215 25.40 6.91 -12.50
N ILE A 216 25.34 7.60 -13.64
CA ILE A 216 24.18 8.44 -14.02
C ILE A 216 23.06 7.51 -14.46
N VAL A 217 21.89 7.66 -13.86
CA VAL A 217 20.69 6.86 -14.13
C VAL A 217 19.55 7.69 -14.73
N GLY A 218 19.75 9.00 -14.87
CA GLY A 218 18.79 9.91 -15.48
C GLY A 218 19.30 11.35 -15.47
N VAL A 219 18.53 12.24 -16.08
CA VAL A 219 18.78 13.68 -16.10
C VAL A 219 17.45 14.41 -15.84
N LEU A 220 17.50 15.44 -15.01
CA LEU A 220 16.42 16.41 -14.80
C LEU A 220 16.83 17.76 -15.37
N PHE A 221 15.87 18.57 -15.73
CA PHE A 221 16.06 19.88 -16.34
C PHE A 221 15.57 21.00 -15.43
N LYS A 222 16.02 22.22 -15.71
CA LYS A 222 15.61 23.41 -14.96
C LYS A 222 14.09 23.54 -14.93
N GLY A 223 13.54 23.77 -13.74
CA GLY A 223 12.10 23.85 -13.51
C GLY A 223 11.44 22.52 -13.15
N ASP A 224 12.12 21.38 -13.31
CA ASP A 224 11.57 20.09 -12.91
C ASP A 224 11.35 20.05 -11.39
N HIS A 225 10.22 19.50 -10.99
CA HIS A 225 9.88 19.30 -9.58
C HIS A 225 10.38 17.95 -9.09
N VAL A 226 10.98 17.93 -7.90
CA VAL A 226 11.41 16.71 -7.23
C VAL A 226 10.82 16.60 -5.84
N GLU A 227 10.39 15.39 -5.50
CA GLU A 227 10.04 15.02 -4.14
C GLU A 227 11.29 14.55 -3.40
N ILE A 228 11.66 15.24 -2.32
CA ILE A 228 12.83 14.89 -1.51
C ILE A 228 12.39 13.91 -0.43
N ALA A 229 12.78 12.66 -0.61
CA ALA A 229 12.57 11.59 0.35
C ALA A 229 13.56 11.63 1.53
N ALA A 230 14.79 12.12 1.30
CA ALA A 230 15.82 12.27 2.34
C ALA A 230 16.94 13.23 1.92
N GLU A 231 17.65 13.81 2.90
CA GLU A 231 18.92 14.51 2.71
C GLU A 231 20.07 13.63 3.23
N ILE A 232 21.15 13.50 2.46
CA ILE A 232 22.31 12.66 2.77
C ILE A 232 23.59 13.47 2.60
N MET A 233 24.52 13.35 3.54
CA MET A 233 25.86 13.91 3.43
C MET A 233 26.85 12.87 2.89
N ASN A 234 27.68 13.26 1.94
CA ASN A 234 28.84 12.51 1.49
C ASN A 234 30.05 13.45 1.44
N GLY A 235 30.94 13.32 2.43
CA GLY A 235 31.91 14.36 2.75
C GLY A 235 31.22 15.69 2.99
N ASP A 236 31.71 16.75 2.36
CA ASP A 236 31.17 18.10 2.46
C ASP A 236 29.96 18.35 1.53
N SER A 237 29.55 17.36 0.74
CA SER A 237 28.47 17.50 -0.23
C SER A 237 27.15 16.95 0.28
N LYS A 238 26.09 17.77 0.19
CA LYS A 238 24.71 17.36 0.45
C LYS A 238 24.01 16.83 -0.81
N TRP A 239 23.32 15.71 -0.66
CA TRP A 239 22.56 15.01 -1.69
C TRP A 239 21.10 14.84 -1.27
N LEU A 240 20.18 14.84 -2.24
CA LEU A 240 18.76 14.59 -2.05
C LEU A 240 18.41 13.23 -2.64
N ARG A 241 17.75 12.38 -1.85
CA ARG A 241 17.12 11.15 -2.34
C ARG A 241 15.80 11.53 -2.97
N ILE A 242 15.61 11.17 -4.23
CA ILE A 242 14.37 11.37 -4.99
C ILE A 242 13.88 10.02 -5.54
N ALA A 243 12.68 9.99 -6.11
CA ALA A 243 12.24 8.85 -6.91
C ALA A 243 13.23 8.60 -8.06
N GLY A 244 13.77 7.39 -8.16
CA GLY A 244 14.70 7.02 -9.24
C GLY A 244 16.19 7.29 -8.99
N GLY A 245 16.60 7.98 -7.92
CA GLY A 245 18.03 8.17 -7.66
C GLY A 245 18.39 9.25 -6.65
N TYR A 246 19.57 9.83 -6.82
CA TYR A 246 20.13 10.88 -5.97
C TYR A 246 20.55 12.08 -6.82
N VAL A 247 20.26 13.28 -6.34
CA VAL A 247 20.69 14.54 -6.99
C VAL A 247 21.47 15.39 -5.99
N ALA A 248 22.39 16.23 -6.47
CA ALA A 248 23.13 17.12 -5.58
C ALA A 248 22.23 18.27 -5.11
N ALA A 249 22.14 18.47 -3.79
CA ALA A 249 21.15 19.37 -3.19
C ALA A 249 21.32 20.84 -3.59
N ARG A 250 22.55 21.26 -3.89
CA ARG A 250 22.85 22.64 -4.34
C ARG A 250 22.18 23.03 -5.66
N PHE A 251 21.65 22.07 -6.41
CA PHE A 251 20.99 22.29 -7.69
C PHE A 251 19.47 22.16 -7.63
N VAL A 252 18.92 22.12 -6.41
CA VAL A 252 17.49 22.03 -6.18
C VAL A 252 17.11 23.10 -5.17
N ASP A 253 16.28 24.05 -5.59
CA ASP A 253 15.71 25.07 -4.74
C ASP A 253 14.63 24.43 -3.89
N VAL A 254 14.93 24.21 -2.63
CA VAL A 254 14.01 23.56 -1.69
C VAL A 254 13.28 24.63 -0.89
N ALA A 255 11.95 24.60 -0.89
CA ALA A 255 11.16 25.53 -0.09
C ALA A 255 11.61 25.47 1.39
N ALA A 256 11.76 26.65 2.01
CA ALA A 256 11.94 26.74 3.44
C ALA A 256 10.65 26.27 4.12
N SER A 257 10.79 25.37 5.09
CA SER A 257 9.71 24.93 5.97
C SER A 257 9.24 26.04 6.89
#